data_AF-A0A2S4UI93-F1
#
_entry.id   AF-A0A2S4UI93-F1
#
_cell.length_a   1.000
_cell.length_b   1.000
_cell.length_c   1.000
_cell.angle_alpha   90.00
_cell.angle_beta   90.00
_cell.angle_gamma   90.00
#
_symmetry.space_group_name_H-M   'P 1'
#
loop_
_entity.id
_entity.type
_entity.pdbx_description
1 polymer ?
#
loop_
_entity_poly.entity_id
_entity_poly.type
_entity_poly.pdbx_seq_one_letter_code
_entity_poly.pdbx_strand_id
1 'polypeptide(L)'
;MRTTDREALPKASHPPSTSTIAINSLEAPEFPFKRVSALPHFSYAIENLIMSIATIITAFADCILTLYVWIPLGIARSLLQNVVEPLLRILTKSQGEAVHPSTEQGAARVIVLSGASSGIGASLVQTYAGPNTILVLLARNPARLNQIAKIARNAGCRAVETHSIDYSHDGAENSSDNVTGTVTFTDDDPRGPEQWGENTVKRLTKINVTSTNTFIMTAWELMKKQRSGSICIISSSVAFQGPPQFAVYAATKANLLSFAQSLRSLSTPYGIRVSCICPGFIESGMTGDMLAAGSSMPGFGLADSNQMAQRIKDAVDGEQAGVIWPISHVLPLVMASRLNWLNGDLARWVASKVGVTGQMVS
;
A
#
# COMPACT_ATOMS: atom_id res chain seq x y z
N MET A 1 4.34 31.36 -24.63
CA MET A 1 5.54 31.98 -24.04
C MET A 1 5.94 31.11 -22.87
N ARG A 2 7.02 30.31 -22.99
CA ARG A 2 7.54 29.46 -21.91
C ARG A 2 8.18 30.37 -20.85
N THR A 3 7.69 30.37 -19.62
CA THR A 3 8.36 31.01 -18.49
C THR A 3 9.44 30.07 -17.97
N THR A 4 10.69 30.40 -18.25
CA THR A 4 11.89 29.64 -17.89
C THR A 4 12.46 29.99 -16.51
N ASP A 5 11.82 30.88 -15.76
CA ASP A 5 12.37 31.30 -14.47
C ASP A 5 11.75 30.48 -13.34
N ARG A 6 12.48 29.44 -12.93
CA ARG A 6 12.45 29.01 -11.52
C ARG A 6 12.76 30.27 -10.71
N GLU A 7 11.76 30.85 -10.07
CA GLU A 7 11.95 31.95 -9.13
C GLU A 7 13.02 31.51 -8.13
N ALA A 8 14.23 32.03 -8.31
CA ALA A 8 15.29 31.87 -7.34
C ALA A 8 14.73 32.47 -6.05
N LEU A 9 14.75 31.67 -4.97
CA LEU A 9 14.50 32.16 -3.62
C LEU A 9 15.19 33.52 -3.47
N PRO A 10 14.51 34.54 -2.92
CA PRO A 10 15.05 35.89 -2.87
C PRO A 10 16.47 35.81 -2.30
N LYS A 11 17.46 36.16 -3.14
CA LYS A 11 18.85 36.21 -2.70
C LYS A 11 18.88 37.13 -1.49
N ALA A 12 19.29 36.59 -0.35
CA ALA A 12 19.45 37.39 0.85
C ALA A 12 20.25 38.65 0.48
N SER A 13 19.68 39.83 0.73
CA SER A 13 20.26 41.12 0.32
C SER A 13 21.64 41.38 0.95
N HIS A 14 22.02 40.58 1.95
CA HIS A 14 23.32 40.56 2.57
C HIS A 14 23.77 39.10 2.79
N PRO A 15 25.07 38.77 2.61
CA PRO A 15 25.59 37.50 3.09
C PRO A 15 25.28 37.41 4.60
N PRO A 16 24.86 36.23 5.11
CA PRO A 16 24.60 36.07 6.53
C PRO A 16 25.85 36.50 7.31
N SER A 17 25.69 37.35 8.33
CA SER A 17 26.82 37.82 9.10
C SER A 17 27.56 36.64 9.71
N THR A 18 28.86 36.79 10.01
CA THR A 18 29.63 35.74 10.69
C THR A 18 28.98 35.30 12.00
N SER A 19 28.25 36.20 12.68
CA SER A 19 27.41 35.87 13.83
C SER A 19 26.16 35.05 13.45
N THR A 20 25.45 35.36 12.36
CA THR A 20 24.35 34.53 11.85
C THR A 20 24.83 33.15 11.39
N ILE A 21 26.00 33.06 10.77
CA ILE A 21 26.61 31.78 10.37
C ILE A 21 27.06 30.97 11.60
N ALA A 22 27.62 31.62 12.64
CA ALA A 22 28.01 30.97 13.89
C ALA A 22 26.82 30.61 14.80
N ILE A 23 25.69 31.32 14.68
CA ILE A 23 24.43 30.96 15.35
C ILE A 23 23.74 29.81 14.60
N ASN A 24 23.84 29.80 13.27
CA ASN A 24 23.27 28.76 12.39
C ASN A 24 24.28 27.65 12.05
N SER A 25 25.43 27.59 12.71
CA SER A 25 26.32 26.42 12.63
C SER A 25 25.64 25.29 13.41
N LEU A 26 24.63 24.72 12.77
CA LEU A 26 23.93 23.55 13.22
C LEU A 26 24.93 22.40 13.09
N GLU A 27 25.67 22.13 14.17
CA GLU A 27 26.21 20.79 14.36
C GLU A 27 25.01 19.84 14.25
N ALA A 28 25.05 18.95 13.25
CA ALA A 28 23.98 17.98 13.08
C ALA A 28 23.80 17.25 14.41
N PRO A 29 22.59 17.24 15.00
CA PRO A 29 22.37 16.55 16.25
C PRO A 29 22.66 15.06 16.02
N GLU A 30 23.79 14.58 16.54
CA GLU A 30 24.10 13.16 16.59
C GLU A 30 23.17 12.52 17.63
N PHE A 31 22.05 12.00 17.14
CA PHE A 31 21.09 11.27 17.94
C PHE A 31 21.72 9.94 18.44
N PRO A 32 21.58 9.51 19.71
CA PRO A 32 21.22 10.32 20.87
C PRO A 32 22.28 10.35 22.01
N PHE A 33 22.34 11.49 22.68
CA PHE A 33 22.89 11.74 24.05
C PHE A 33 24.42 11.91 24.25
N LYS A 34 25.12 12.69 23.41
CA LYS A 34 26.52 13.05 23.69
C LYS A 34 26.73 14.03 24.86
N ARG A 35 25.73 14.87 25.19
CA ARG A 35 25.81 15.90 26.25
C ARG A 35 24.73 15.65 27.31
N VAL A 36 25.08 15.83 28.59
CA VAL A 36 24.14 15.69 29.73
C VAL A 36 22.95 16.64 29.60
N SER A 37 23.16 17.83 29.02
CA SER A 37 22.10 18.81 28.74
C SER A 37 21.10 18.38 27.66
N ALA A 38 21.41 17.33 26.88
CA ALA A 38 20.51 16.77 25.87
C ALA A 38 19.68 15.59 26.43
N LEU A 39 19.87 15.23 27.70
CA LEU A 39 19.02 14.24 28.36
C LEU A 39 17.62 14.83 28.58
N PRO A 40 16.56 14.02 28.43
CA PRO A 40 15.20 14.47 28.64
C PRO A 40 14.98 14.94 30.09
N HIS A 41 14.22 16.02 30.25
CA HIS A 41 13.79 16.49 31.57
C HIS A 41 12.92 15.46 32.29
N PHE A 42 12.85 15.53 33.62
CA PHE A 42 12.05 14.60 34.43
C PHE A 42 10.56 14.63 34.09
N SER A 43 9.99 15.81 33.81
CA SER A 43 8.59 15.95 33.36
C SER A 43 8.34 15.16 32.07
N TYR A 44 9.27 15.24 31.14
CA TYR A 44 9.22 14.50 29.88
C TYR A 44 9.30 12.98 30.08
N ALA A 45 10.13 12.53 31.03
CA ALA A 45 10.19 11.12 31.41
C ALA A 45 8.86 10.62 32.01
N ILE A 46 8.17 11.45 32.80
CA ILE A 46 6.82 11.12 33.33
C ILE A 46 5.79 11.04 32.20
N GLU A 47 5.76 12.01 31.28
CA GLU A 47 4.87 11.97 30.11
C GLU A 47 5.07 10.68 29.29
N ASN A 48 6.33 10.29 29.10
CA ASN A 48 6.69 9.05 28.41
C ASN A 48 6.21 7.80 29.14
N LEU A 49 6.32 7.80 30.47
CA LEU A 49 5.83 6.71 31.30
C LEU A 49 4.30 6.58 31.18
N ILE A 50 3.57 7.69 31.24
CA ILE A 50 2.11 7.71 31.10
C ILE A 50 1.68 7.17 29.73
N MET A 51 2.30 7.66 28.64
CA MET A 51 2.01 7.19 27.28
C MET A 51 2.32 5.69 27.12
N SER A 52 3.41 5.21 27.72
CA SER A 52 3.80 3.80 27.66
C SER A 52 2.81 2.91 28.42
N ILE A 53 2.38 3.32 29.62
CA ILE A 53 1.35 2.60 30.40
C ILE A 53 0.03 2.56 29.62
N ALA A 54 -0.41 3.69 29.05
CA ALA A 54 -1.62 3.74 28.24
C ALA A 54 -1.55 2.79 27.03
N THR A 55 -0.39 2.75 26.36
CA THR A 55 -0.14 1.84 25.23
C THR A 55 -0.25 0.37 25.64
N ILE A 56 0.29 0.00 26.81
CA ILE A 56 0.19 -1.38 27.36
C ILE A 56 -1.27 -1.73 27.63
N ILE A 57 -2.03 -0.83 28.27
CA ILE A 57 -3.45 -1.05 28.57
C ILE A 57 -4.24 -1.27 27.28
N THR A 58 -4.05 -0.41 26.28
CA THR A 58 -4.72 -0.55 24.98
C THR A 58 -4.34 -1.83 24.26
N ALA A 59 -3.05 -2.20 24.26
CA ALA A 59 -2.59 -3.45 23.64
C ALA A 59 -3.18 -4.69 24.33
N PHE A 60 -3.31 -4.66 25.66
CA PHE A 60 -3.94 -5.73 26.41
C PHE A 60 -5.45 -5.85 26.10
N ALA A 61 -6.16 -4.72 26.02
CA ALA A 61 -7.57 -4.71 25.61
C ALA A 61 -7.78 -5.24 24.18
N ASP A 62 -6.90 -4.87 23.24
CA ASP A 62 -6.91 -5.37 21.86
C ASP A 62 -6.67 -6.89 21.79
N CYS A 63 -5.76 -7.40 22.63
CA CYS A 63 -5.52 -8.83 22.77
C CYS A 63 -6.77 -9.57 23.28
N ILE A 64 -7.43 -9.06 24.32
CA ILE A 64 -8.69 -9.61 24.83
C ILE A 64 -9.77 -9.63 23.74
N LEU A 65 -9.95 -8.51 23.02
CA LEU A 65 -10.93 -8.44 21.94
C LEU A 65 -10.63 -9.47 20.85
N THR A 66 -9.35 -9.64 20.50
CA THR A 66 -8.92 -10.63 19.51
C THR A 66 -9.23 -12.06 19.96
N LEU A 67 -8.86 -12.41 21.20
CA LEU A 67 -9.05 -13.76 21.74
C LEU A 67 -10.51 -14.14 21.93
N TYR A 68 -11.34 -13.21 22.43
CA TYR A 68 -12.69 -13.51 22.86
C TYR A 68 -13.79 -13.08 21.89
N VAL A 69 -13.49 -12.22 20.91
CA VAL A 69 -14.46 -11.76 19.91
C VAL A 69 -14.04 -12.20 18.51
N TRP A 70 -12.86 -11.79 18.04
CA TRP A 70 -12.48 -12.00 16.64
C TRP A 70 -12.17 -13.46 16.30
N ILE A 71 -11.42 -14.18 17.15
CA ILE A 71 -11.12 -15.60 16.91
C ILE A 71 -12.41 -16.45 16.90
N PRO A 72 -13.31 -16.37 17.90
CA PRO A 72 -14.56 -17.11 17.87
C PRO A 72 -15.44 -16.80 16.65
N LEU A 73 -15.57 -15.51 16.28
CA LEU A 73 -16.31 -15.11 15.08
C LEU A 73 -15.66 -15.68 13.81
N GLY A 74 -14.33 -15.67 13.72
CA GLY A 74 -13.59 -16.25 12.61
C GLY A 74 -13.79 -17.77 12.48
N ILE A 75 -13.75 -18.50 13.59
CA ILE A 75 -14.03 -19.93 13.64
C ILE A 75 -15.48 -20.21 13.21
N ALA A 76 -16.45 -19.46 13.75
CA ALA A 76 -17.86 -19.60 13.40
C ALA A 76 -18.10 -19.37 11.91
N ARG A 77 -17.52 -18.30 11.33
CA ARG A 77 -17.58 -18.04 9.88
C ARG A 77 -16.97 -19.18 9.07
N SER A 78 -15.80 -19.68 9.47
CA SER A 78 -15.12 -20.78 8.78
C SER A 78 -15.94 -22.08 8.82
N LEU A 79 -16.56 -22.41 9.95
CA LEU A 79 -17.44 -23.57 10.08
C LEU A 79 -18.69 -23.43 9.20
N LEU A 80 -19.30 -22.25 9.19
CA LEU A 80 -20.45 -21.94 8.33
C LEU A 80 -20.11 -22.16 6.84
N GLN A 81 -19.00 -21.59 6.38
CA GLN A 81 -18.62 -21.63 4.96
C GLN A 81 -18.09 -23.00 4.51
N ASN A 82 -17.31 -23.69 5.35
CA ASN A 82 -16.60 -24.90 4.93
C ASN A 82 -17.33 -26.21 5.31
N VAL A 83 -18.22 -26.17 6.29
CA VAL A 83 -18.92 -27.37 6.78
C VAL A 83 -20.43 -27.25 6.56
N VAL A 84 -21.05 -26.19 7.07
CA VAL A 84 -22.52 -26.06 7.08
C VAL A 84 -23.06 -25.83 5.68
N GLU A 85 -22.54 -24.87 4.92
CA GLU A 85 -23.00 -24.56 3.56
C GLU A 85 -22.87 -25.76 2.59
N PRO A 86 -21.72 -26.46 2.49
CA PRO A 86 -21.61 -27.65 1.65
C PRO A 86 -22.57 -28.77 2.07
N LEU A 87 -22.73 -28.99 3.37
CA LEU A 87 -23.61 -30.03 3.90
C LEU A 87 -25.08 -29.71 3.62
N LEU A 88 -25.50 -28.45 3.81
CA LEU A 88 -26.82 -27.97 3.41
C LEU A 88 -27.06 -28.17 1.91
N ARG A 89 -26.09 -27.85 1.04
CA ARG A 89 -26.21 -28.09 -0.42
C ARG A 89 -26.36 -29.56 -0.77
N ILE A 90 -25.73 -30.47 -0.04
CA ILE A 90 -25.90 -31.92 -0.22
C ILE A 90 -27.30 -32.36 0.22
N LEU A 91 -27.77 -31.87 1.38
CA LEU A 91 -29.08 -32.20 1.92
C LEU A 91 -30.23 -31.64 1.08
N THR A 92 -30.08 -30.43 0.52
CA THR A 92 -31.10 -29.82 -0.35
C THR A 92 -31.10 -30.38 -1.77
N LYS A 93 -29.96 -30.89 -2.28
CA LYS A 93 -29.92 -31.65 -3.55
C LYS A 93 -30.74 -32.95 -3.55
N SER A 94 -31.20 -33.42 -2.39
CA SER A 94 -32.04 -34.62 -2.24
C SER A 94 -33.54 -34.38 -2.48
N GLN A 95 -34.01 -33.14 -2.63
CA GLN A 95 -35.39 -32.85 -3.02
C GLN A 95 -35.40 -32.21 -4.41
N GLY A 96 -36.08 -32.88 -5.33
CA GLY A 96 -35.86 -32.74 -6.78
C GLY A 96 -35.97 -31.33 -7.34
N GLU A 97 -34.92 -30.92 -8.05
CA GLU A 97 -35.00 -29.95 -9.12
C GLU A 97 -34.31 -30.54 -10.35
N ALA A 98 -35.03 -30.55 -11.47
CA ALA A 98 -34.51 -30.90 -12.77
C ALA A 98 -33.31 -29.99 -13.10
N VAL A 99 -32.22 -30.60 -13.55
CA VAL A 99 -31.03 -29.91 -14.04
C VAL A 99 -31.40 -29.12 -15.29
N HIS A 100 -31.83 -27.87 -15.11
CA HIS A 100 -31.59 -26.86 -16.11
C HIS A 100 -30.09 -26.55 -16.08
N PRO A 101 -29.34 -26.69 -17.19
CA PRO A 101 -27.99 -26.16 -17.25
C PRO A 101 -28.12 -24.66 -17.05
N SER A 102 -27.65 -24.15 -15.91
CA SER A 102 -27.63 -22.72 -15.61
C SER A 102 -26.60 -22.05 -16.51
N THR A 103 -27.00 -21.77 -17.75
CA THR A 103 -26.57 -20.57 -18.49
C THR A 103 -27.17 -19.34 -17.82
N GLU A 104 -26.84 -19.10 -16.56
CA GLU A 104 -26.79 -17.73 -16.08
C GLU A 104 -25.39 -17.22 -16.40
N GLN A 105 -25.27 -16.60 -17.57
CA GLN A 105 -24.18 -15.67 -17.84
C GLN A 105 -24.30 -14.52 -16.85
N GLY A 106 -23.78 -14.71 -15.63
CA GLY A 106 -23.69 -13.65 -14.64
C GLY A 106 -22.99 -12.42 -15.24
N ALA A 107 -23.40 -11.22 -14.82
CA ALA A 107 -22.76 -9.99 -15.26
C ALA A 107 -21.24 -10.10 -15.04
N ALA A 108 -20.46 -9.86 -16.11
CA ALA A 108 -19.01 -10.02 -16.04
C ALA A 108 -18.43 -9.02 -15.04
N ARG A 109 -17.52 -9.51 -14.20
CA ARG A 109 -16.83 -8.66 -13.22
C ARG A 109 -15.80 -7.82 -13.96
N VAL A 110 -15.90 -6.50 -13.82
CA VAL A 110 -14.90 -5.57 -14.36
C VAL A 110 -13.83 -5.30 -13.29
N ILE A 111 -12.56 -5.41 -13.66
CA ILE A 111 -11.42 -5.24 -12.76
C ILE A 111 -10.37 -4.36 -13.44
N VAL A 112 -9.80 -3.44 -12.66
CA VAL A 112 -9.04 -2.31 -13.15
C VAL A 112 -7.70 -2.26 -12.42
N LEU A 113 -6.62 -2.57 -13.13
CA LEU A 113 -5.32 -2.74 -12.49
C LEU A 113 -4.36 -1.65 -12.97
N SER A 114 -3.93 -0.78 -12.06
CA SER A 114 -2.82 0.16 -12.26
C SER A 114 -1.50 -0.44 -11.79
N GLY A 115 -0.47 -0.29 -12.61
CA GLY A 115 0.78 -1.04 -12.49
C GLY A 115 0.65 -2.50 -12.92
N ALA A 116 -0.28 -2.81 -13.82
CA ALA A 116 -0.59 -4.18 -14.26
C ALA A 116 0.56 -4.91 -14.99
N SER A 117 1.60 -4.18 -15.39
CA SER A 117 2.63 -4.68 -16.29
C SER A 117 3.75 -5.50 -15.63
N SER A 118 3.87 -5.48 -14.29
CA SER A 118 4.94 -6.17 -13.57
C SER A 118 4.57 -6.52 -12.13
N GLY A 119 5.42 -7.32 -11.45
CA GLY A 119 5.33 -7.63 -10.02
C GLY A 119 3.94 -8.10 -9.57
N ILE A 120 3.46 -7.53 -8.46
CA ILE A 120 2.14 -7.83 -7.89
C ILE A 120 1.02 -7.58 -8.92
N GLY A 121 1.11 -6.50 -9.70
CA GLY A 121 0.09 -6.16 -10.69
C GLY A 121 -0.04 -7.21 -11.79
N ALA A 122 1.09 -7.70 -12.33
CA ALA A 122 1.09 -8.77 -13.32
C ALA A 122 0.57 -10.10 -12.74
N SER A 123 0.93 -10.44 -11.51
CA SER A 123 0.37 -11.61 -10.83
C SER A 123 -1.14 -11.47 -10.61
N LEU A 124 -1.64 -10.29 -10.24
CA LEU A 124 -3.08 -10.04 -10.13
C LEU A 124 -3.82 -10.21 -11.46
N VAL A 125 -3.22 -9.81 -12.58
CA VAL A 125 -3.80 -10.07 -13.91
C VAL A 125 -3.99 -11.58 -14.10
N GLN A 126 -2.97 -12.38 -13.79
CA GLN A 126 -3.05 -13.83 -13.92
C GLN A 126 -4.08 -14.45 -12.97
N THR A 127 -4.11 -13.98 -11.71
CA THR A 127 -5.00 -14.47 -10.66
C THR A 127 -6.48 -14.14 -10.93
N TYR A 128 -6.78 -13.03 -11.59
CA TYR A 128 -8.16 -12.63 -11.90
C TYR A 128 -8.63 -13.01 -13.31
N ALA A 129 -7.73 -13.43 -14.20
CA ALA A 129 -8.09 -13.78 -15.56
C ALA A 129 -9.02 -15.00 -15.62
N GLY A 130 -10.07 -14.90 -16.44
CA GLY A 130 -11.02 -15.99 -16.64
C GLY A 130 -12.29 -15.56 -17.38
N PRO A 131 -13.15 -16.52 -17.79
CA PRO A 131 -14.29 -16.29 -18.69
C PRO A 131 -15.28 -15.21 -18.26
N ASN A 132 -15.46 -14.99 -16.96
CA ASN A 132 -16.41 -14.03 -16.41
C ASN A 132 -15.78 -12.70 -15.99
N THR A 133 -14.57 -12.41 -16.48
CA THR A 133 -13.81 -11.20 -16.11
C THR A 133 -13.58 -10.30 -17.32
N ILE A 134 -13.78 -9.00 -17.13
CA ILE A 134 -13.27 -7.93 -18.01
C ILE A 134 -12.10 -7.27 -17.28
N LEU A 135 -10.94 -7.21 -17.93
CA LEU A 135 -9.74 -6.60 -17.37
C LEU A 135 -9.41 -5.29 -18.10
N VAL A 136 -9.23 -4.22 -17.34
CA VAL A 136 -8.68 -2.94 -17.81
C VAL A 136 -7.30 -2.77 -17.18
N LEU A 137 -6.26 -2.79 -18.01
CA LEU A 137 -4.87 -2.85 -17.58
C LEU A 137 -4.15 -1.53 -17.88
N LEU A 138 -3.65 -0.88 -16.83
CA LEU A 138 -3.03 0.44 -16.88
C LEU A 138 -1.56 0.33 -16.43
N ALA A 139 -0.63 0.79 -17.26
CA ALA A 139 0.79 0.94 -16.90
C ALA A 139 1.51 1.81 -17.94
N ARG A 140 2.77 2.16 -17.68
CA ARG A 140 3.58 3.02 -18.59
C ARG A 140 4.14 2.29 -19.82
N ASN A 141 4.42 0.99 -19.69
CA ASN A 141 5.13 0.23 -20.72
C ASN A 141 4.15 -0.57 -21.59
N PRO A 142 3.87 -0.15 -22.84
CA PRO A 142 2.90 -0.82 -23.70
C PRO A 142 3.34 -2.23 -24.11
N ALA A 143 4.65 -2.49 -24.24
CA ALA A 143 5.14 -3.82 -24.61
C ALA A 143 4.87 -4.85 -23.51
N ARG A 144 5.17 -4.50 -22.25
CA ARG A 144 4.87 -5.36 -21.08
C ARG A 144 3.36 -5.52 -20.87
N LEU A 145 2.57 -4.45 -21.05
CA LEU A 145 1.10 -4.53 -21.02
C LEU A 145 0.55 -5.49 -22.05
N ASN A 146 1.04 -5.44 -23.29
CA ASN A 146 0.60 -6.33 -24.35
C ASN A 146 0.95 -7.79 -24.07
N GLN A 147 2.10 -8.06 -23.44
CA GLN A 147 2.48 -9.42 -23.02
C GLN A 147 1.52 -9.96 -21.96
N ILE A 148 1.26 -9.21 -20.90
CA ILE A 148 0.37 -9.67 -19.82
C ILE A 148 -1.10 -9.76 -20.29
N ALA A 149 -1.53 -8.86 -21.19
CA ALA A 149 -2.85 -8.91 -21.80
C ALA A 149 -3.07 -10.17 -22.65
N LYS A 150 -2.04 -10.66 -23.36
CA LYS A 150 -2.12 -11.94 -24.08
C LYS A 150 -2.39 -13.10 -23.13
N ILE A 151 -1.73 -13.13 -21.97
CA ILE A 151 -1.96 -14.16 -20.95
C ILE A 151 -3.42 -14.13 -20.48
N ALA A 152 -3.96 -12.94 -20.17
CA ALA A 152 -5.35 -12.79 -19.77
C ALA A 152 -6.36 -13.20 -20.86
N ARG A 153 -6.09 -12.85 -22.13
CA ARG A 153 -6.93 -13.27 -23.27
C ARG A 153 -6.90 -14.78 -23.46
N ASN A 154 -5.73 -15.41 -23.34
CA ASN A 154 -5.59 -16.86 -23.44
C ASN A 154 -6.29 -17.61 -22.30
N ALA A 155 -6.38 -17.00 -21.12
CA ALA A 155 -7.18 -17.51 -20.00
C ALA A 155 -8.71 -17.33 -20.21
N GLY A 156 -9.13 -16.73 -21.31
CA GLY A 156 -10.53 -16.64 -21.72
C GLY A 156 -11.28 -15.41 -21.21
N CYS A 157 -10.60 -14.35 -20.74
CA CYS A 157 -11.26 -13.11 -20.35
C CYS A 157 -12.25 -12.61 -21.40
N ARG A 158 -13.45 -12.19 -20.96
CA ARG A 158 -14.50 -11.66 -21.82
C ARG A 158 -14.05 -10.45 -22.62
N ALA A 159 -13.25 -9.58 -21.99
CA ALA A 159 -12.55 -8.49 -22.66
C ALA A 159 -11.27 -8.14 -21.88
N VAL A 160 -10.25 -7.66 -22.60
CA VAL A 160 -8.99 -7.17 -22.03
C VAL A 160 -8.57 -5.90 -22.75
N GLU A 161 -8.70 -4.77 -22.06
CA GLU A 161 -8.30 -3.43 -22.50
C GLU A 161 -6.96 -3.05 -21.87
N THR A 162 -6.14 -2.32 -22.62
CA THR A 162 -4.81 -1.87 -22.17
C THR A 162 -4.66 -0.39 -22.45
N HIS A 163 -4.28 0.39 -21.44
CA HIS A 163 -3.99 1.81 -21.61
C HIS A 163 -2.60 2.14 -21.08
N SER A 164 -1.82 2.79 -21.94
CA SER A 164 -0.49 3.28 -21.59
C SER A 164 -0.63 4.62 -20.87
N ILE A 165 -0.50 4.62 -19.54
CA ILE A 165 -0.68 5.82 -18.71
C ILE A 165 0.55 6.04 -17.85
N ASP A 166 1.05 7.28 -17.84
CA ASP A 166 2.07 7.74 -16.93
C ASP A 166 1.49 8.75 -15.93
N TYR A 167 1.24 8.28 -14.71
CA TYR A 167 0.69 9.08 -13.62
C TYR A 167 1.63 10.17 -13.09
N SER A 168 2.85 10.31 -13.63
CA SER A 168 3.70 11.46 -13.34
C SER A 168 3.29 12.73 -14.09
N HIS A 169 2.49 12.62 -15.16
CA HIS A 169 2.04 13.74 -15.96
C HIS A 169 0.68 14.27 -15.49
N ASP A 170 0.44 15.58 -15.65
CA ASP A 170 -0.83 16.20 -15.29
C ASP A 170 -1.97 15.76 -16.23
N GLY A 171 -3.14 15.49 -15.65
CA GLY A 171 -4.33 15.07 -16.40
C GLY A 171 -4.37 13.58 -16.75
N ALA A 172 -3.35 12.80 -16.39
CA ALA A 172 -3.32 11.34 -16.58
C ALA A 172 -4.52 10.64 -15.89
N GLU A 173 -4.93 11.17 -14.73
CA GLU A 173 -6.11 10.76 -13.97
C GLU A 173 -7.44 10.85 -14.75
N ASN A 174 -7.58 11.80 -15.68
CA ASN A 174 -8.82 12.07 -16.42
C ASN A 174 -9.08 11.10 -17.58
N SER A 175 -8.13 10.20 -17.88
CA SER A 175 -8.31 9.18 -18.93
C SER A 175 -9.25 8.03 -18.52
N SER A 176 -9.88 8.13 -17.34
CA SER A 176 -10.50 7.01 -16.61
C SER A 176 -12.04 7.06 -16.55
N ASP A 177 -12.69 7.97 -17.30
CA ASP A 177 -14.12 8.29 -17.16
C ASP A 177 -15.10 7.11 -17.34
N ASN A 178 -14.65 5.96 -17.85
CA ASN A 178 -15.49 4.77 -18.10
C ASN A 178 -15.12 3.53 -17.26
N VAL A 179 -14.29 3.69 -16.24
CA VAL A 179 -13.61 2.56 -15.62
C VAL A 179 -14.38 2.07 -14.37
N THR A 180 -15.17 1.01 -14.55
CA THR A 180 -15.90 0.33 -13.46
C THR A 180 -15.05 -0.84 -12.97
N GLY A 181 -14.76 -1.00 -11.67
CA GLY A 181 -14.11 -2.23 -11.19
C GLY A 181 -13.13 -2.07 -10.03
N THR A 182 -12.59 -3.20 -9.56
CA THR A 182 -11.59 -3.20 -8.47
C THR A 182 -10.33 -2.50 -8.93
N VAL A 183 -10.02 -1.37 -8.29
CA VAL A 183 -8.84 -0.55 -8.55
C VAL A 183 -7.67 -1.03 -7.71
N THR A 184 -6.52 -1.31 -8.32
CA THR A 184 -5.24 -1.57 -7.64
C THR A 184 -4.20 -0.54 -8.10
N PHE A 185 -3.47 0.11 -7.19
CA PHE A 185 -2.43 1.08 -7.51
C PHE A 185 -1.05 0.65 -7.06
N THR A 186 -0.10 0.54 -7.98
CA THR A 186 1.32 0.28 -7.67
C THR A 186 2.23 1.25 -8.42
N ASP A 187 3.24 1.78 -7.72
CA ASP A 187 4.36 2.52 -8.31
C ASP A 187 5.54 1.57 -8.40
N ASP A 188 6.05 1.36 -9.61
CA ASP A 188 7.06 0.35 -9.94
C ASP A 188 8.49 0.92 -9.94
N ASP A 189 8.70 2.24 -9.77
CA ASP A 189 10.03 2.85 -9.80
C ASP A 189 10.20 4.05 -8.84
N PRO A 190 10.49 3.80 -7.56
CA PRO A 190 10.77 4.86 -6.59
C PRO A 190 12.11 5.56 -6.88
N ARG A 191 13.00 4.88 -7.63
CA ARG A 191 14.34 5.26 -8.13
C ARG A 191 14.44 6.67 -8.67
N GLY A 192 13.90 6.84 -9.88
CA GLY A 192 14.28 7.98 -10.73
C GLY A 192 15.81 8.14 -10.89
N PRO A 193 16.28 9.17 -11.60
CA PRO A 193 17.71 9.47 -11.71
C PRO A 193 18.29 10.11 -10.44
N GLU A 194 17.45 10.73 -9.61
CA GLU A 194 17.83 11.43 -8.38
C GLU A 194 17.25 10.70 -7.16
N GLN A 195 18.09 10.28 -6.22
CA GLN A 195 17.62 9.55 -5.02
C GLN A 195 16.90 10.46 -4.02
N TRP A 196 17.25 11.74 -4.00
CA TRP A 196 16.76 12.74 -3.07
C TRP A 196 16.62 14.08 -3.80
N GLY A 197 15.73 14.95 -3.32
CA GLY A 197 15.57 16.30 -3.85
C GLY A 197 14.15 16.61 -4.31
N GLU A 198 13.95 17.87 -4.69
CA GLU A 198 12.64 18.43 -5.02
C GLU A 198 11.91 17.63 -6.12
N ASN A 199 12.62 17.22 -7.16
CA ASN A 199 12.05 16.47 -8.28
C ASN A 199 11.50 15.11 -7.82
N THR A 200 12.25 14.39 -6.99
CA THR A 200 11.84 13.09 -6.45
C THR A 200 10.66 13.23 -5.49
N VAL A 201 10.65 14.26 -4.64
CA VAL A 201 9.50 14.58 -3.78
C VAL A 201 8.24 14.84 -4.62
N LYS A 202 8.33 15.72 -5.62
CA LYS A 202 7.21 16.06 -6.51
C LYS A 202 6.71 14.84 -7.26
N ARG A 203 7.60 14.06 -7.88
CA ARG A 203 7.26 12.86 -8.64
C ARG A 203 6.59 11.80 -7.78
N LEU A 204 7.20 11.41 -6.65
CA LEU A 204 6.64 10.37 -5.78
C LEU A 204 5.30 10.80 -5.18
N THR A 205 5.17 12.06 -4.76
CA THR A 205 3.90 12.58 -4.23
C THR A 205 2.83 12.62 -5.31
N LYS A 206 3.16 13.08 -6.53
CA LYS A 206 2.22 13.09 -7.66
C LYS A 206 1.70 11.68 -7.95
N ILE A 207 2.58 10.71 -8.15
CA ILE A 207 2.20 9.34 -8.51
C ILE A 207 1.47 8.63 -7.36
N ASN A 208 2.12 8.52 -6.19
CA ASN A 208 1.63 7.69 -5.09
C ASN A 208 0.50 8.33 -4.28
N VAL A 209 0.37 9.66 -4.30
CA VAL A 209 -0.65 10.37 -3.51
C VAL A 209 -1.67 11.01 -4.43
N THR A 210 -1.28 12.04 -5.18
CA THR A 210 -2.25 12.86 -5.92
C THR A 210 -3.00 12.05 -6.97
N SER A 211 -2.30 11.42 -7.92
CA SER A 211 -2.93 10.67 -9.01
C SER A 211 -3.64 9.41 -8.52
N THR A 212 -3.08 8.72 -7.53
CA THR A 212 -3.72 7.55 -6.90
C THR A 212 -5.03 7.93 -6.22
N ASN A 213 -5.02 8.97 -5.36
CA ASN A 213 -6.23 9.40 -4.66
C ASN A 213 -7.26 9.97 -5.64
N THR A 214 -6.85 10.78 -6.62
CA THR A 214 -7.77 11.31 -7.63
C THR A 214 -8.44 10.20 -8.42
N PHE A 215 -7.70 9.22 -8.91
CA PHE A 215 -8.30 8.11 -9.64
C PHE A 215 -9.27 7.30 -8.77
N ILE A 216 -8.90 7.02 -7.52
CA ILE A 216 -9.79 6.30 -6.59
C ILE A 216 -11.08 7.11 -6.38
N MET A 217 -10.98 8.44 -6.22
CA MET A 217 -12.14 9.30 -6.04
C MET A 217 -12.99 9.44 -7.32
N THR A 218 -12.39 9.36 -8.51
CA THR A 218 -13.13 9.27 -9.78
C THR A 218 -13.92 7.96 -9.88
N ALA A 219 -13.27 6.82 -9.61
CA ALA A 219 -13.94 5.52 -9.59
C ALA A 219 -15.03 5.44 -8.51
N TRP A 220 -14.78 6.07 -7.36
CA TRP A 220 -15.72 6.17 -6.25
C TRP A 220 -17.03 6.83 -6.64
N GLU A 221 -17.03 7.94 -7.39
CA GLU A 221 -18.28 8.63 -7.77
C GLU A 221 -19.20 7.73 -8.61
N LEU A 222 -18.61 6.87 -9.43
CA LEU A 222 -19.34 5.86 -10.20
C LEU A 222 -19.85 4.72 -9.31
N MET A 223 -18.99 4.16 -8.45
CA MET A 223 -19.38 3.11 -7.48
C MET A 223 -20.46 3.59 -6.50
N LYS A 224 -20.43 4.87 -6.10
CA LYS A 224 -21.39 5.49 -5.19
C LYS A 224 -22.78 5.56 -5.80
N LYS A 225 -22.88 5.90 -7.10
CA LYS A 225 -24.14 5.86 -7.86
C LYS A 225 -24.66 4.42 -7.99
N GLN A 226 -23.75 3.46 -8.20
CA GLN A 226 -24.08 2.03 -8.30
C GLN A 226 -24.40 1.36 -6.95
N ARG A 227 -24.09 2.04 -5.84
CA ARG A 227 -24.17 1.53 -4.46
C ARG A 227 -23.48 0.17 -4.28
N SER A 228 -22.43 -0.08 -5.05
CA SER A 228 -21.67 -1.33 -5.05
C SER A 228 -20.29 -1.08 -5.64
N GLY A 229 -19.31 -1.87 -5.20
CA GLY A 229 -17.94 -1.76 -5.70
C GLY A 229 -16.91 -2.28 -4.70
N SER A 230 -15.66 -2.37 -5.13
CA SER A 230 -14.55 -2.74 -4.25
C SER A 230 -13.31 -1.96 -4.67
N ILE A 231 -12.57 -1.40 -3.73
CA ILE A 231 -11.35 -0.61 -3.96
C ILE A 231 -10.20 -1.28 -3.19
N CYS A 232 -9.08 -1.55 -3.86
CA CYS A 232 -7.91 -2.20 -3.27
C CYS A 232 -6.68 -1.29 -3.34
N ILE A 233 -6.27 -0.74 -2.21
CA ILE A 233 -5.17 0.23 -2.16
C ILE A 233 -3.89 -0.50 -1.75
N ILE A 234 -2.83 -0.46 -2.57
CA ILE A 234 -1.53 -1.03 -2.23
C ILE A 234 -0.64 0.04 -1.59
N SER A 235 -0.59 -0.01 -0.26
CA SER A 235 0.36 0.73 0.56
C SER A 235 1.69 -0.06 0.65
N SER A 236 2.33 -0.10 1.80
CA SER A 236 3.56 -0.84 2.07
C SER A 236 3.77 -1.01 3.57
N SER A 237 4.55 -2.02 3.96
CA SER A 237 5.04 -2.17 5.32
C SER A 237 5.82 -0.96 5.84
N VAL A 238 6.50 -0.21 4.96
CA VAL A 238 7.18 1.04 5.34
C VAL A 238 6.24 2.18 5.73
N ALA A 239 4.93 2.03 5.46
CA ALA A 239 3.91 2.99 5.90
C ALA A 239 3.76 3.03 7.43
N PHE A 240 4.08 1.91 8.11
CA PHE A 240 4.07 1.85 9.58
C PHE A 240 5.33 2.48 10.16
N GLN A 241 6.48 2.07 9.62
CA GLN A 241 7.79 2.56 10.05
C GLN A 241 8.78 2.49 8.89
N GLY A 242 9.09 3.63 8.28
CA GLY A 242 10.02 3.70 7.14
C GLY A 242 11.48 3.82 7.57
N PRO A 243 12.42 3.18 6.84
CA PRO A 243 13.85 3.47 6.98
C PRO A 243 14.13 4.91 6.54
N PRO A 244 15.17 5.60 7.08
CA PRO A 244 15.51 6.96 6.68
C PRO A 244 15.66 7.12 5.17
N GLN A 245 16.22 6.11 4.50
CA GLN A 245 16.47 6.08 3.05
C GLN A 245 15.19 6.12 2.19
N PHE A 246 14.03 5.88 2.79
CA PHE A 246 12.73 5.90 2.11
C PHE A 246 11.84 7.03 2.60
N ALA A 247 12.36 8.08 3.25
CA ALA A 247 11.54 9.10 3.91
C ALA A 247 10.34 9.60 3.06
N VAL A 248 10.58 9.95 1.79
CA VAL A 248 9.53 10.41 0.87
C VAL A 248 8.58 9.26 0.51
N TYR A 249 9.11 8.12 0.10
CA TYR A 249 8.30 6.95 -0.29
C TYR A 249 7.43 6.46 0.88
N ALA A 250 8.00 6.29 2.07
CA ALA A 250 7.30 5.93 3.30
C ALA A 250 6.19 6.92 3.65
N ALA A 251 6.44 8.23 3.50
CA ALA A 251 5.41 9.26 3.70
C ALA A 251 4.24 9.09 2.71
N THR A 252 4.51 8.83 1.44
CA THR A 252 3.43 8.58 0.45
C THR A 252 2.63 7.31 0.75
N LYS A 253 3.29 6.23 1.22
CA LYS A 253 2.60 4.99 1.59
C LYS A 253 1.81 5.13 2.90
N ALA A 254 2.31 5.92 3.85
CA ALA A 254 1.56 6.30 5.06
C ALA A 254 0.29 7.11 4.73
N ASN A 255 0.38 8.02 3.74
CA ASN A 255 -0.81 8.71 3.23
C ASN A 255 -1.85 7.72 2.70
N LEU A 256 -1.45 6.77 1.83
CA LEU A 256 -2.36 5.76 1.30
C LEU A 256 -3.00 4.87 2.37
N LEU A 257 -2.23 4.51 3.41
CA LEU A 257 -2.75 3.73 4.54
C LEU A 257 -3.85 4.49 5.29
N SER A 258 -3.58 5.76 5.65
CA SER A 258 -4.55 6.61 6.33
C SER A 258 -5.77 6.89 5.45
N PHE A 259 -5.56 7.20 4.17
CA PHE A 259 -6.61 7.42 3.19
C PHE A 259 -7.53 6.20 3.07
N ALA A 260 -6.98 5.00 2.96
CA ALA A 260 -7.77 3.77 2.86
C ALA A 260 -8.62 3.48 4.11
N GLN A 261 -8.09 3.77 5.30
CA GLN A 261 -8.81 3.62 6.57
C GLN A 261 -10.02 4.56 6.65
N SER A 262 -9.82 5.84 6.35
CA SER A 262 -10.90 6.83 6.33
C SER A 262 -11.91 6.54 5.23
N LEU A 263 -11.44 6.16 4.02
CA LEU A 263 -12.30 5.86 2.89
C LEU A 263 -13.21 4.66 3.18
N ARG A 264 -12.71 3.61 3.86
CA ARG A 264 -13.54 2.47 4.27
C ARG A 264 -14.72 2.87 5.15
N SER A 265 -14.48 3.71 6.16
CA SER A 265 -15.57 4.18 7.03
C SER A 265 -16.58 5.01 6.24
N LEU A 266 -16.10 5.84 5.33
CA LEU A 266 -16.93 6.65 4.44
C LEU A 266 -17.72 5.80 3.42
N SER A 267 -17.21 4.63 3.04
CA SER A 267 -17.74 3.75 1.97
C SER A 267 -18.91 2.87 2.40
N THR A 268 -19.00 2.56 3.69
CA THR A 268 -20.02 1.67 4.26
C THR A 268 -21.45 2.04 3.86
N PRO A 269 -21.92 3.31 3.96
CA PRO A 269 -23.30 3.68 3.61
C PRO A 269 -23.62 3.55 2.12
N TYR A 270 -22.61 3.38 1.27
CA TYR A 270 -22.73 3.27 -0.18
C TYR A 270 -22.52 1.84 -0.69
N GLY A 271 -22.34 0.84 0.19
CA GLY A 271 -22.12 -0.55 -0.23
C GLY A 271 -20.78 -0.78 -0.96
N ILE A 272 -19.84 0.15 -0.81
CA ILE A 272 -18.50 0.06 -1.42
C ILE A 272 -17.55 -0.54 -0.39
N ARG A 273 -16.79 -1.55 -0.80
CA ARG A 273 -15.78 -2.21 0.03
C ARG A 273 -14.42 -1.60 -0.23
N VAL A 274 -13.60 -1.45 0.82
CA VAL A 274 -12.24 -0.91 0.69
C VAL A 274 -11.27 -1.81 1.43
N SER A 275 -10.23 -2.28 0.75
CA SER A 275 -9.15 -3.09 1.32
C SER A 275 -7.83 -2.33 1.19
N CYS A 276 -7.02 -2.34 2.26
CA CYS A 276 -5.67 -1.75 2.23
C CYS A 276 -4.64 -2.86 2.40
N ILE A 277 -3.73 -2.95 1.44
CA ILE A 277 -2.71 -3.99 1.39
C ILE A 277 -1.39 -3.35 1.76
N CYS A 278 -0.67 -3.92 2.73
CA CYS A 278 0.64 -3.46 3.17
C CYS A 278 1.68 -4.56 2.97
N PRO A 279 2.26 -4.68 1.77
CA PRO A 279 3.26 -5.70 1.48
C PRO A 279 4.59 -5.42 2.19
N GLY A 280 5.26 -6.48 2.61
CA GLY A 280 6.70 -6.51 2.89
C GLY A 280 7.52 -6.52 1.58
N PHE A 281 8.72 -7.08 1.63
CA PHE A 281 9.53 -7.29 0.44
C PHE A 281 8.93 -8.41 -0.44
N ILE A 282 8.56 -8.07 -1.68
CA ILE A 282 7.98 -8.98 -2.68
C ILE A 282 8.88 -9.02 -3.91
N GLU A 283 9.07 -10.21 -4.47
CA GLU A 283 9.77 -10.41 -5.74
C GLU A 283 9.13 -9.60 -6.87
N SER A 284 9.86 -8.61 -7.36
CA SER A 284 9.41 -7.67 -8.38
C SER A 284 10.58 -7.03 -9.12
N GLY A 285 10.29 -6.32 -10.21
CA GLY A 285 11.29 -5.49 -10.90
C GLY A 285 11.95 -4.49 -9.95
N MET A 286 11.15 -3.83 -9.09
CA MET A 286 11.66 -2.90 -8.08
C MET A 286 12.71 -3.53 -7.17
N THR A 287 12.43 -4.68 -6.57
CA THR A 287 13.40 -5.36 -5.70
C THR A 287 14.61 -5.88 -6.46
N GLY A 288 14.43 -6.29 -7.72
CA GLY A 288 15.53 -6.68 -8.61
C GLY A 288 16.46 -5.52 -8.90
N ASP A 289 15.91 -4.35 -9.23
CA ASP A 289 16.67 -3.12 -9.44
C ASP A 289 17.40 -2.69 -8.16
N MET A 290 16.80 -2.94 -6.98
CA MET A 290 17.44 -2.63 -5.70
C MET A 290 18.67 -3.48 -5.47
N LEU A 291 18.55 -4.79 -5.69
CA LEU A 291 19.67 -5.72 -5.60
C LEU A 291 20.76 -5.42 -6.64
N ALA A 292 20.37 -5.11 -7.88
CA ALA A 292 21.30 -4.76 -8.96
C ALA A 292 22.09 -3.47 -8.67
N ALA A 293 21.48 -2.52 -7.95
CA ALA A 293 22.14 -1.31 -7.47
C ALA A 293 23.05 -1.55 -6.24
N GLY A 294 23.18 -2.79 -5.76
CA GLY A 294 24.01 -3.16 -4.63
C GLY A 294 23.32 -3.11 -3.27
N SER A 295 22.02 -2.79 -3.19
CA SER A 295 21.28 -2.89 -1.93
C SER A 295 21.20 -4.33 -1.45
N SER A 296 21.23 -4.53 -0.14
CA SER A 296 20.95 -5.80 0.50
C SER A 296 19.54 -5.84 1.07
N MET A 297 18.97 -7.03 1.15
CA MET A 297 17.65 -7.27 1.74
C MET A 297 17.81 -7.89 3.14
N PRO A 298 16.82 -7.74 4.03
CA PRO A 298 16.80 -8.47 5.30
C PRO A 298 16.89 -9.99 5.06
N GLY A 299 17.52 -10.72 6.00
CA GLY A 299 17.81 -12.16 5.87
C GLY A 299 16.60 -13.10 5.74
N PHE A 300 15.37 -12.57 5.77
CA PHE A 300 14.13 -13.32 5.58
C PHE A 300 13.76 -13.55 4.09
N GLY A 301 14.49 -12.94 3.16
CA GLY A 301 14.31 -13.14 1.71
C GLY A 301 13.17 -12.33 1.10
N LEU A 302 12.88 -12.59 -0.18
CA LEU A 302 11.76 -12.00 -0.90
C LEU A 302 10.59 -13.00 -0.92
N ALA A 303 9.36 -12.50 -0.78
CA ALA A 303 8.19 -13.34 -0.95
C ALA A 303 7.66 -13.32 -2.39
N ASP A 304 7.07 -14.43 -2.80
CA ASP A 304 6.52 -14.62 -4.13
C ASP A 304 5.34 -13.68 -4.42
N SER A 305 5.35 -13.11 -5.62
CA SER A 305 4.33 -12.18 -6.09
C SER A 305 2.98 -12.85 -6.35
N ASN A 306 2.94 -14.13 -6.72
CA ASN A 306 1.69 -14.87 -6.94
C ASN A 306 0.99 -15.18 -5.62
N GLN A 307 1.73 -15.58 -4.58
CA GLN A 307 1.19 -15.71 -3.22
C GLN A 307 0.60 -14.40 -2.72
N MET A 308 1.27 -13.27 -2.98
CA MET A 308 0.75 -11.95 -2.64
C MET A 308 -0.54 -11.65 -3.39
N ALA A 309 -0.58 -11.87 -4.71
CA ALA A 309 -1.77 -11.66 -5.53
C ALA A 309 -2.96 -12.52 -5.09
N GLN A 310 -2.73 -13.78 -4.73
CA GLN A 310 -3.78 -14.66 -4.20
C GLN A 310 -4.36 -14.12 -2.89
N ARG A 311 -3.50 -13.69 -1.95
CA ARG A 311 -3.95 -13.09 -0.69
C ARG A 311 -4.73 -11.80 -0.90
N ILE A 312 -4.32 -10.97 -1.85
CA ILE A 312 -5.06 -9.77 -2.23
C ILE A 312 -6.44 -10.14 -2.76
N LYS A 313 -6.52 -11.13 -3.65
CA LYS A 313 -7.80 -11.61 -4.19
C LYS A 313 -8.72 -12.11 -3.07
N ASP A 314 -8.21 -12.95 -2.18
CA ASP A 314 -8.99 -13.50 -1.07
C ASP A 314 -9.49 -12.40 -0.12
N ALA A 315 -8.67 -11.37 0.11
CA ALA A 315 -9.06 -10.23 0.92
C ALA A 315 -10.12 -9.35 0.26
N VAL A 316 -9.96 -9.02 -1.02
CA VAL A 316 -10.92 -8.20 -1.75
C VAL A 316 -12.26 -8.93 -1.90
N ASP A 317 -12.22 -10.22 -2.24
CA ASP A 317 -13.42 -11.03 -2.47
C ASP A 317 -14.10 -11.43 -1.16
N GLY A 318 -13.31 -11.64 -0.10
CA GLY A 318 -13.77 -11.98 1.25
C GLY A 318 -14.13 -10.79 2.14
N GLU A 319 -14.10 -9.57 1.60
CA GLU A 319 -14.41 -8.30 2.27
C GLU A 319 -13.49 -7.95 3.45
N GLN A 320 -12.25 -8.40 3.39
CA GLN A 320 -11.27 -8.11 4.44
C GLN A 320 -10.79 -6.66 4.34
N ALA A 321 -10.66 -6.03 5.50
CA ALA A 321 -10.16 -4.66 5.61
C ALA A 321 -8.70 -4.50 5.13
N GLY A 322 -7.90 -5.56 5.15
CA GLY A 322 -6.54 -5.45 4.64
C GLY A 322 -5.72 -6.71 4.76
N VAL A 323 -4.55 -6.67 4.15
CA VAL A 323 -3.57 -7.76 4.16
C VAL A 323 -2.22 -7.21 4.53
N ILE A 324 -1.58 -7.86 5.50
CA ILE A 324 -0.19 -7.63 5.86
C ILE A 324 0.56 -8.93 5.54
N TRP A 325 1.51 -8.87 4.60
CA TRP A 325 2.23 -10.05 4.15
C TRP A 325 3.58 -9.71 3.50
N PRO A 326 4.65 -10.51 3.72
CA PRO A 326 4.77 -11.56 4.74
C PRO A 326 4.77 -11.00 6.15
N ILE A 327 4.13 -11.69 7.09
CA ILE A 327 4.04 -11.22 8.48
C ILE A 327 5.44 -11.03 9.09
N SER A 328 6.40 -11.91 8.78
CA SER A 328 7.79 -11.79 9.23
C SER A 328 8.46 -10.47 8.84
N HIS A 329 8.11 -9.91 7.68
CA HIS A 329 8.69 -8.65 7.20
C HIS A 329 8.01 -7.44 7.84
N VAL A 330 6.69 -7.50 8.02
CA VAL A 330 5.90 -6.33 8.40
C VAL A 330 5.72 -6.21 9.91
N LEU A 331 5.66 -7.34 10.64
CA LEU A 331 5.43 -7.35 12.08
C LEU A 331 6.44 -6.50 12.86
N PRO A 332 7.77 -6.55 12.60
CA PRO A 332 8.72 -5.69 13.30
C PRO A 332 8.44 -4.20 13.09
N LEU A 333 8.02 -3.81 11.89
CA LEU A 333 7.71 -2.41 11.55
C LEU A 333 6.41 -1.93 12.21
N VAL A 334 5.39 -2.80 12.26
CA VAL A 334 4.15 -2.52 12.99
C VAL A 334 4.42 -2.39 14.50
N MET A 335 5.23 -3.28 15.07
CA MET A 335 5.60 -3.19 16.49
C MET A 335 6.37 -1.91 16.78
N ALA A 336 7.33 -1.56 15.93
CA ALA A 336 8.08 -0.31 16.05
C ALA A 336 7.17 0.92 15.96
N SER A 337 6.15 0.91 15.10
CA SER A 337 5.19 2.02 14.98
C SER A 337 4.24 2.17 16.16
N ARG A 338 4.17 1.18 17.07
CA ARG A 338 3.39 1.25 18.31
C ARG A 338 4.18 1.76 19.50
N LEU A 339 5.49 1.94 19.34
CA LEU A 339 6.29 2.65 20.34
C LEU A 339 5.76 4.08 20.46
N ASN A 340 5.79 4.65 21.66
CA ASN A 340 5.54 6.09 21.81
C ASN A 340 6.51 6.86 20.89
N TRP A 341 6.12 8.05 20.44
CA TRP A 341 6.82 8.78 19.38
C TRP A 341 8.34 8.92 19.61
N LEU A 342 8.78 8.94 20.86
CA LEU A 342 10.18 9.03 21.26
C LEU A 342 10.94 7.73 21.18
N ASN A 343 10.34 6.66 21.70
CA ASN A 343 10.86 5.32 21.52
C ASN A 343 10.84 4.94 20.02
N GLY A 344 9.90 5.50 19.24
CA GLY A 344 9.86 5.39 17.78
C GLY A 344 11.03 6.10 17.10
N ASP A 345 11.41 7.30 17.53
CA ASP A 345 12.63 7.98 17.06
C ASP A 345 13.89 7.19 17.39
N LEU A 346 13.97 6.67 18.63
CA LEU A 346 15.07 5.81 19.03
C LEU A 346 15.13 4.53 18.20
N ALA A 347 14.00 3.86 18.00
CA ALA A 347 13.90 2.66 17.20
C ALA A 347 14.29 2.92 15.74
N ARG A 348 13.86 4.06 15.14
CA ARG A 348 14.30 4.49 13.81
C ARG A 348 15.80 4.64 13.71
N TRP A 349 16.39 5.30 14.69
CA TRP A 349 17.83 5.49 14.72
C TRP A 349 18.58 4.16 14.89
N VAL A 350 18.18 3.32 15.84
CA VAL A 350 18.76 1.98 16.03
C VAL A 350 18.62 1.15 14.75
N ALA A 351 17.45 1.13 14.13
CA ALA A 351 17.21 0.41 12.88
C ALA A 351 18.15 0.89 11.76
N SER A 352 18.42 2.21 11.69
CA SER A 352 19.37 2.79 10.73
C SER A 352 20.82 2.33 10.93
N LYS A 353 21.20 1.91 12.15
CA LYS A 353 22.55 1.44 12.50
C LYS A 353 22.71 -0.08 12.42
N VAL A 354 21.67 -0.83 12.77
CA VAL A 354 21.71 -2.30 12.91
C VAL A 354 21.39 -3.03 11.59
N GLY A 355 20.98 -2.31 10.54
CA GLY A 355 20.75 -2.90 9.21
C GLY A 355 19.53 -3.82 9.13
N VAL A 356 18.60 -3.72 10.09
CA VAL A 356 17.36 -4.51 10.17
C VAL A 356 16.50 -4.37 8.90
N THR A 357 16.69 -3.28 8.16
CA THR A 357 15.98 -2.95 6.91
C THR A 357 16.79 -3.30 5.64
N GLY A 358 17.95 -3.94 5.78
CA GLY A 358 18.95 -4.06 4.71
C GLY A 358 19.82 -2.79 4.59
N GLN A 359 21.01 -2.92 4.00
CA GLN A 359 21.84 -1.78 3.60
C GLN A 359 21.49 -1.35 2.19
N MET A 360 21.08 -0.10 2.01
CA MET A 360 20.91 0.48 0.68
C MET A 360 22.17 1.22 0.26
N VAL A 361 22.61 0.97 -0.97
CA VAL A 361 23.71 1.72 -1.57
C VAL A 361 23.13 3.04 -2.11
N SER A 362 23.76 4.15 -1.69
CA SER A 362 23.55 5.49 -2.24
C SER A 362 24.25 5.65 -3.59
#